data_AF-A0A1M5S1J4-F1
#
_entry.id   AF-A0A1M5S1J4-F1
#
_cell.length_a   1.000
_cell.length_b   1.000
_cell.length_c   1.000
_cell.angle_alpha   90.00
_cell.angle_beta   90.00
_cell.angle_gamma   90.00
#
_symmetry.space_group_name_H-M   'P 1'
#
loop_
_entity.id
_entity.type
_entity.pdbx_description
1 polymer ?
#
loop_
_entity_poly.entity_id
_entity_poly.type
_entity_poly.pdbx_seq_one_letter_code
_entity_poly.pdbx_strand_id
1 'polypeptide(L)' 'MNIKFSEHAKQRMHERGITEEQMIHFFVTNEGLLGLKLSDKDESNLLADALIDGKMYRLVYNAVEDILVTVFPLK' A
#
# COMPACT_ATOMS: atom_id res chain seq x y z
N MET A 1 -11.27 2.22 9.65
CA MET A 1 -11.04 2.40 8.21
C MET A 1 -11.50 1.13 7.51
N ASN A 2 -12.15 1.20 6.36
CA ASN A 2 -12.65 0.01 5.64
C ASN A 2 -11.99 -0.08 4.27
N ILE A 3 -10.66 -0.15 4.29
CA ILE A 3 -9.85 -0.23 3.06
C ILE A 3 -10.25 -1.47 2.28
N LYS A 4 -10.43 -1.27 0.98
CA LYS A 4 -10.58 -2.35 0.01
C LYS A 4 -9.22 -2.71 -0.57
N PHE A 5 -9.05 -3.98 -0.91
CA PHE A 5 -7.91 -4.45 -1.70
C PHE A 5 -8.40 -4.81 -3.10
N SER A 6 -7.84 -4.16 -4.12
CA SER A 6 -8.08 -4.60 -5.50
C SER A 6 -7.53 -6.01 -5.71
N GLU A 7 -8.07 -6.75 -6.68
CA GLU A 7 -7.58 -8.10 -7.00
C GLU A 7 -6.09 -8.07 -7.42
N HIS A 8 -5.65 -6.99 -8.08
CA HIS A 8 -4.25 -6.81 -8.41
C HIS A 8 -3.38 -6.63 -7.17
N ALA A 9 -3.81 -5.82 -6.19
CA ALA A 9 -3.11 -5.66 -4.92
C ALA A 9 -3.01 -6.99 -4.16
N LYS A 10 -4.10 -7.74 -4.04
CA LYS A 10 -4.12 -9.06 -3.38
C LYS A 10 -3.12 -10.03 -4.01
N GLN A 11 -3.10 -10.12 -5.33
CA GLN A 11 -2.13 -10.95 -6.05
C GLN A 11 -0.68 -10.52 -5.71
N ARG A 12 -0.39 -9.22 -5.76
CA ARG A 12 0.95 -8.69 -5.47
C ARG A 12 1.37 -8.92 -4.02
N MET A 13 0.46 -8.74 -3.07
CA MET A 13 0.67 -9.03 -1.65
C MET A 13 1.00 -10.51 -1.44
N HIS A 14 0.21 -11.41 -2.05
CA HIS A 14 0.45 -12.85 -1.99
C HIS A 14 1.82 -13.24 -2.55
N GLU A 15 2.21 -12.73 -3.73
CA GLU A 15 3.55 -12.94 -4.32
C GLU A 15 4.70 -12.50 -3.40
N ARG A 16 4.45 -11.56 -2.50
CA ARG A 16 5.45 -10.95 -1.60
C ARG A 16 5.38 -11.50 -0.17
N GLY A 17 4.42 -12.37 0.13
CA GLY A 17 4.17 -12.88 1.47
C GLY A 17 3.61 -11.84 2.44
N ILE A 18 2.96 -10.79 1.93
CA ILE A 18 2.31 -9.75 2.75
C ILE A 18 0.86 -10.18 3.00
N THR A 19 0.43 -10.24 4.25
CA THR A 19 -0.95 -10.58 4.61
C THR A 19 -1.87 -9.36 4.58
N GLU A 20 -3.18 -9.58 4.47
CA GLU A 20 -4.15 -8.48 4.58
C GLU A 20 -4.10 -7.83 5.96
N GLU A 21 -3.89 -8.60 7.04
CA GLU A 21 -3.78 -8.07 8.40
C GLU A 21 -2.58 -7.14 8.55
N GLN A 22 -1.41 -7.48 7.98
CA GLN A 22 -0.24 -6.60 7.98
C GLN A 22 -0.53 -5.28 7.26
N MET A 23 -1.24 -5.36 6.13
CA MET A 23 -1.60 -4.18 5.34
C MET A 23 -2.63 -3.31 6.07
N ILE A 24 -3.68 -3.92 6.64
CA ILE A 24 -4.68 -3.22 7.47
C ILE A 24 -3.99 -2.56 8.66
N HIS A 25 -3.09 -3.27 9.34
CA HIS A 25 -2.34 -2.74 10.46
C HIS A 25 -1.52 -1.51 10.04
N PHE A 26 -0.75 -1.60 8.95
CA PHE A 26 -0.02 -0.47 8.37
C PHE A 26 -0.92 0.74 8.17
N PHE A 27 -2.10 0.57 7.55
CA PHE A 27 -3.01 1.67 7.28
C PHE A 27 -3.70 2.25 8.52
N VAL A 28 -3.82 1.47 9.60
CA VAL A 28 -4.40 1.92 10.87
C VAL A 28 -3.38 2.65 11.73
N THR A 29 -2.13 2.18 11.76
CA THR A 29 -1.09 2.66 12.69
C THR A 29 -0.07 3.59 12.04
N ASN A 30 0.04 3.56 10.71
CA ASN A 30 1.14 4.13 9.93
C ASN A 30 2.53 3.60 10.33
N GLU A 31 2.60 2.45 11.02
CA GLU A 31 3.87 1.84 11.39
C GLU A 31 4.65 1.42 10.14
N GLY A 32 5.92 1.81 10.09
CA GLY A 32 6.78 1.54 8.93
C GLY A 32 6.57 2.49 7.76
N LEU A 33 5.75 3.54 7.86
CA LEU A 33 5.66 4.58 6.83
C LEU A 33 6.99 5.36 6.73
N LEU A 34 7.61 5.32 5.55
CA LEU A 34 8.87 5.99 5.24
C LEU A 34 8.64 7.31 4.48
N GLY A 35 7.58 7.39 3.70
CA GLY A 35 7.26 8.57 2.92
C GLY A 35 5.87 8.48 2.31
N LEU A 36 5.25 9.64 2.11
CA LEU A 36 3.94 9.75 1.47
C LEU A 36 4.00 10.87 0.44
N LYS A 37 3.51 10.62 -0.76
CA LYS A 37 3.35 11.65 -1.79
C LYS A 37 2.13 11.42 -2.65
N LEU A 38 1.62 12.50 -3.24
CA LEU A 38 0.62 12.42 -4.29
C LEU A 38 1.25 11.91 -5.59
N SER A 39 0.50 11.17 -6.40
CA SER A 39 0.96 10.71 -7.71
C SER A 39 0.87 11.83 -8.75
N ASP A 40 1.99 12.12 -9.42
CA ASP A 40 2.06 13.13 -10.49
C ASP A 40 1.27 12.75 -11.76
N LYS A 41 0.87 11.47 -11.88
CA LYS A 41 0.10 10.96 -13.02
C LYS A 41 -1.41 10.99 -12.80
N ASP A 42 -1.82 10.86 -11.54
CA ASP A 42 -3.20 10.73 -11.14
C ASP A 42 -3.30 11.11 -9.66
N GLU A 43 -3.82 12.32 -9.43
CA GLU A 43 -3.93 12.93 -8.10
C GLU A 43 -4.95 12.23 -7.19
N SER A 44 -5.75 11.29 -7.70
CA SER A 44 -6.58 10.43 -6.85
C SER A 44 -5.75 9.38 -6.11
N ASN A 45 -4.49 9.14 -6.53
CA ASN A 45 -3.62 8.12 -5.94
C ASN A 45 -2.53 8.74 -5.05
N LEU A 46 -2.43 8.20 -3.84
CA LEU A 46 -1.33 8.37 -2.92
C LEU A 46 -0.31 7.25 -3.09
N LEU A 47 0.97 7.62 -3.07
CA LEU A 47 2.11 6.73 -3.11
C LEU A 47 2.73 6.72 -1.72
N ALA A 48 2.58 5.63 -0.99
CA ALA A 48 3.14 5.44 0.34
C ALA A 48 4.33 4.47 0.28
N ASP A 49 5.51 4.94 0.67
CA ASP A 49 6.68 4.10 0.85
C ASP A 49 6.64 3.51 2.26
N ALA A 50 6.71 2.18 2.38
CA ALA A 50 6.47 1.43 3.60
C ALA A 50 7.56 0.38 3.83
N LEU A 51 7.96 0.20 5.09
CA LEU A 51 8.82 -0.89 5.56
C LEU A 51 7.94 -1.98 6.16
N ILE A 52 7.84 -3.12 5.48
CA ILE A 52 7.04 -4.29 5.92
C ILE A 52 8.00 -5.48 6.02
N ASP A 53 8.09 -6.07 7.21
CA ASP A 53 9.02 -7.18 7.52
C ASP A 53 10.48 -6.90 7.08
N GLY A 54 10.95 -5.67 7.31
CA GLY A 54 12.30 -5.24 6.96
C GLY A 54 12.56 -5.05 5.45
N LYS A 55 11.52 -5.16 4.61
CA LYS A 55 11.60 -4.90 3.16
C LYS A 55 10.82 -3.64 2.80
N MET A 56 11.37 -2.86 1.87
CA MET A 56 10.74 -1.63 1.42
C MET A 56 9.77 -1.88 0.26
N TYR A 57 8.59 -1.28 0.34
CA TYR A 57 7.56 -1.35 -0.68
C TYR A 57 6.98 0.04 -0.95
N ARG A 58 6.49 0.25 -2.17
CA ARG A 58 5.61 1.36 -2.52
C ARG A 58 4.19 0.84 -2.69
N LEU A 59 3.29 1.38 -1.88
CA LEU A 59 1.86 1.14 -1.93
C LEU A 59 1.22 2.23 -2.79
N VAL A 60 0.35 1.83 -3.72
CA VAL A 60 -0.50 2.76 -4.47
C VAL A 60 -1.90 2.67 -3.92
N TYR A 61 -2.34 3.73 -3.27
CA TYR A 61 -3.63 3.80 -2.61
C TYR A 61 -4.47 4.90 -3.25
N ASN A 62 -5.67 4.56 -3.71
CA ASN A 62 -6.61 5.54 -4.23
C ASN A 62 -7.41 6.13 -3.06
N ALA A 63 -7.25 7.42 -2.81
CA ALA A 63 -7.85 8.12 -1.68
C ALA A 63 -9.34 8.43 -1.88
N VAL A 64 -9.84 8.41 -3.12
CA VAL A 64 -11.24 8.68 -3.45
C VAL A 64 -12.10 7.43 -3.27
N GLU A 65 -11.59 6.28 -3.70
CA GLU A 65 -12.31 5.00 -3.67
C GLU A 65 -12.02 4.15 -2.41
N ASP A 66 -11.10 4.61 -1.55
CA ASP A 66 -10.63 3.90 -0.34
C ASP A 66 -10.14 2.47 -0.69
N ILE A 67 -9.29 2.38 -1.71
CA ILE A 67 -8.79 1.11 -2.26
C ILE A 67 -7.28 1.09 -2.43
N LEU A 68 -6.63 0.04 -1.95
CA LEU A 68 -5.27 -0.28 -2.33
C LEU A 68 -5.26 -0.88 -3.74
N VAL A 69 -4.63 -0.15 -4.66
CA VAL A 69 -4.55 -0.49 -6.08
C VAL A 69 -3.45 -1.52 -6.32
N THR A 70 -2.27 -1.36 -5.71
CA THR A 70 -1.16 -2.29 -5.92
C THR A 70 0.00 -2.06 -4.95
N VAL A 71 0.96 -3.00 -4.94
CA VAL A 71 2.17 -2.98 -4.10
C VAL A 71 3.39 -3.34 -4.95
N PHE A 72 4.42 -2.50 -4.91
CA PHE A 72 5.69 -2.70 -5.63
C PHE A 72 6.86 -2.77 -4.65
N PRO A 73 7.86 -3.63 -4.86
CA PRO A 73 9.10 -3.55 -4.08
C PRO A 73 9.88 -2.29 -4.43
N LEU A 74 10.49 -1.66 -3.43
CA LEU A 74 11.52 -0.64 -3.60
C LEU A 74 12.88 -1.33 -3.44
N LYS A 75 13.80 -1.05 -4.36
CA LYS A 75 15.18 -1.57 -4.30
C LYS A 75 15.95 -0.94 -3.15
#